data_AF-A0A9P1GBR0-F1
#
_entry.id   AF-A0A9P1GBR0-F1
#
_cell.length_a   1.000
_cell.length_b   1.000
_cell.length_c   1.000
_cell.angle_alpha   90.00
_cell.angle_beta   90.00
_cell.angle_gamma   90.00
#
_symmetry.space_group_name_H-M   'P 1'
#
loop_
_entity.id
_entity.type
_entity.pdbx_description
1 polymer ?
#
loop_
_entity_poly.entity_id
_entity_poly.type
_entity_poly.pdbx_seq_one_letter_code
_entity_poly.pdbx_strand_id
1 'polypeptide(L)'
;MQNFYTLSAAIEGNSYTKVDKQNETYSGINVRLRYFVRLVVLRSYAVNIFKEVDMVVQNVYPPPDLNNNIKMEALGTGTPLGTIGHLMLR
;
A
#
# COMPACT_ATOMS: atom_id res chain seq x y z
N MET A 1 -17.15 -0.33 -17.57
CA MET A 1 -17.88 -0.44 -16.28
C MET A 1 -16.91 -0.16 -15.14
N GLN A 2 -16.91 1.06 -14.59
CA GLN A 2 -16.24 1.31 -13.30
C GLN A 2 -17.34 1.46 -12.25
N ASN A 3 -17.44 0.46 -11.38
CA ASN A 3 -18.35 0.49 -10.23
C ASN A 3 -17.74 1.43 -9.19
N PHE A 4 -18.21 2.67 -9.16
CA PHE A 4 -17.90 3.62 -8.10
C PHE A 4 -18.85 3.39 -6.93
N TYR A 5 -18.45 2.57 -5.96
CA TYR A 5 -19.16 2.47 -4.68
C TYR A 5 -19.01 3.81 -3.94
N THR A 6 -20.04 4.65 -3.99
CA THR A 6 -20.06 5.91 -3.25
C THR A 6 -20.63 5.63 -1.86
N LEU A 7 -19.77 5.47 -0.86
CA LEU A 7 -20.16 5.47 0.56
C LEU A 7 -20.51 6.92 0.94
N SER A 8 -21.78 7.30 0.80
CA SER A 8 -22.30 8.55 1.33
C SER A 8 -22.46 8.42 2.85
N ALA A 9 -21.37 8.61 3.59
CA ALA A 9 -21.46 8.90 5.01
C ALA A 9 -21.91 10.37 5.14
N ALA A 10 -23.18 10.59 5.47
CA ALA A 10 -23.63 11.87 5.97
C ALA A 10 -22.81 12.21 7.22
N ILE A 11 -22.19 13.39 7.25
CA ILE A 11 -21.36 13.85 8.36
C ILE A 11 -22.32 14.27 9.48
N GLU A 12 -22.76 13.31 10.28
CA GLU A 12 -23.24 13.54 11.64
C GLU A 12 -22.15 13.02 12.59
N GLY A 13 -21.29 13.93 13.06
CA GLY A 13 -20.23 13.62 14.03
C GLY A 13 -18.85 13.41 13.41
N ASN A 14 -17.90 14.27 13.79
CA ASN A 14 -16.53 14.42 13.28
C ASN A 14 -15.57 13.22 13.47
N SER A 15 -16.01 11.97 13.55
CA SER A 15 -15.08 10.85 13.85
C SER A 15 -15.33 9.58 13.04
N TYR A 16 -14.45 9.30 12.09
CA TYR A 16 -14.36 8.03 11.36
C TYR A 16 -13.48 7.04 12.14
N THR A 17 -13.98 6.47 13.23
CA THR A 17 -13.17 5.64 14.14
C THR A 17 -12.91 4.22 13.63
N LYS A 18 -13.67 3.71 12.65
CA LYS A 18 -13.55 2.31 12.19
C LYS A 18 -13.74 2.15 10.68
N VAL A 19 -12.99 2.91 9.89
CA VAL A 19 -12.88 2.66 8.44
C VAL A 19 -11.86 1.56 8.23
N ASP A 20 -12.34 0.37 7.87
CA ASP A 20 -11.51 -0.78 7.51
C ASP A 20 -10.66 -0.48 6.25
N LYS A 21 -9.35 -0.73 6.34
CA LYS A 21 -8.38 -0.49 5.25
C LYS A 21 -7.50 -1.72 5.12
N GLN A 22 -8.03 -2.71 4.41
CA GLN A 22 -7.44 -4.05 4.33
C GLN A 22 -6.14 -4.10 3.53
N ASN A 23 -5.98 -3.21 2.55
CA ASN A 23 -4.87 -3.23 1.61
C ASN A 23 -3.97 -2.01 1.78
N GLU A 24 -2.67 -2.22 1.59
CA GLU A 24 -1.68 -1.16 1.53
C GLU A 24 -1.81 -0.35 0.25
N THR A 25 -1.44 0.93 0.33
CA THR A 25 -1.40 1.84 -0.82
C THR A 25 -0.38 1.35 -1.84
N TYR A 26 -0.77 1.33 -3.11
CA TYR A 26 0.06 0.79 -4.19
C TYR A 26 0.07 1.72 -5.40
N SER A 27 1.25 1.94 -5.98
CA SER A 27 1.43 2.71 -7.20
C SER A 27 2.30 1.93 -8.19
N GLY A 28 1.67 1.04 -8.95
CA GLY A 28 2.30 0.27 -10.01
C GLY A 28 2.14 0.89 -11.40
N ILE A 29 2.71 0.23 -12.41
CA ILE A 29 2.69 0.68 -13.81
C ILE A 29 1.28 0.60 -14.40
N ASN A 30 0.59 -0.53 -14.17
CA ASN A 30 -0.73 -0.80 -14.76
C ASN A 30 -1.88 -0.64 -13.76
N VAL A 31 -1.57 -0.54 -12.45
CA VAL A 31 -2.56 -0.55 -11.38
C VAL A 31 -2.13 0.41 -10.27
N ARG A 32 -3.09 1.20 -9.77
CA ARG A 32 -2.92 2.08 -8.61
C ARG A 32 -4.05 1.86 -7.61
N LEU A 33 -3.69 1.65 -6.35
CA LEU A 33 -4.59 1.59 -5.20
C LEU A 33 -4.30 2.78 -4.30
N ARG A 34 -5.25 3.72 -4.19
CA ARG A 34 -5.11 4.99 -3.44
C ARG A 34 -6.31 5.21 -2.53
N TYR A 35 -6.03 5.62 -1.29
CA TYR A 35 -7.04 6.12 -0.35
C TYR A 35 -7.03 7.65 -0.35
N PHE A 36 -8.21 8.27 -0.34
CA PHE A 36 -8.34 9.72 -0.29
C PHE A 36 -9.60 10.13 0.46
N VAL A 37 -9.59 11.33 1.05
CA VAL A 37 -10.79 12.00 1.56
C VAL A 37 -11.25 13.01 0.53
N ARG A 38 -12.54 12.98 0.18
CA ARG A 38 -13.15 13.96 -0.71
C ARG A 38 -14.13 14.83 0.07
N LEU A 39 -13.82 16.11 0.18
CA LEU A 39 -14.76 17.12 0.65
C LEU A 39 -15.63 17.55 -0.53
N VAL A 40 -16.95 17.53 -0.34
CA VAL A 40 -17.92 18.06 -1.31
C VAL A 40 -18.72 19.16 -0.65
N VAL A 41 -18.60 20.39 -1.17
CA VAL A 41 -19.45 21.52 -0.76
C VAL A 41 -20.60 21.62 -1.74
N LEU A 42 -21.79 21.23 -1.28
CA LEU A 42 -23.02 21.26 -2.07
C LEU A 42 -23.55 22.70 -2.16
N ARG A 43 -23.93 23.15 -3.35
CA ARG A 43 -24.46 24.49 -3.61
C ARG A 43 -25.71 24.39 -4.49
N SER A 44 -26.77 25.10 -4.13
CA SER A 44 -28.06 24.98 -4.82
C SER A 44 -28.11 25.64 -6.20
N TYR A 45 -27.32 26.69 -6.43
CA TYR A 45 -27.39 27.52 -7.65
C TYR A 45 -26.04 27.61 -8.39
N ALA A 46 -25.06 26.78 -8.02
CA ALA A 46 -23.73 26.79 -8.60
C ALA A 46 -23.13 25.38 -8.62
N VAL A 47 -22.06 25.20 -9.39
CA VAL A 47 -21.32 23.93 -9.43
C VAL A 47 -20.77 23.61 -8.03
N ASN A 48 -20.94 22.36 -7.62
CA ASN A 48 -20.42 21.85 -6.34
C ASN A 48 -18.89 21.91 -6.34
N ILE A 49 -18.32 22.32 -5.22
CA ILE A 49 -16.87 22.39 -5.05
C ILE A 49 -16.41 21.07 -4.47
N PHE A 50 -15.36 20.48 -5.06
CA PHE A 50 -14.73 19.27 -4.54
C PHE A 50 -13.26 19.51 -4.23
N LYS A 51 -12.78 18.93 -3.12
CA LYS A 51 -11.37 18.91 -2.76
C LYS A 51 -10.98 17.51 -2.31
N GLU A 52 -9.92 16.97 -2.88
CA GLU A 52 -9.36 15.68 -2.49
C GLU A 52 -8.06 15.87 -1.71
N VAL A 53 -7.87 15.03 -0.70
CA VAL A 53 -6.62 14.91 0.07
C VAL A 53 -6.24 13.43 0.11
N ASP A 54 -5.03 13.14 -0.36
CA ASP A 54 -4.51 11.77 -0.42
C ASP A 54 -3.99 11.31 0.93
N MET A 55 -4.12 10.01 1.18
CA MET A 55 -3.60 9.34 2.36
C MET A 55 -2.90 8.05 1.96
N VAL A 56 -1.88 7.67 2.74
CA VAL A 56 -1.16 6.40 2.58
C VAL A 56 -1.58 5.46 3.71
N VAL A 57 -1.89 4.24 3.32
CA VAL A 57 -2.14 3.11 4.22
C VAL A 57 -0.96 2.17 4.07
N GLN A 58 -0.37 1.76 5.19
CA GLN A 58 0.69 0.76 5.25
C GLN A 58 0.21 -0.40 6.12
N ASN A 59 0.47 -1.63 5.67
CA ASN A 59 0.23 -2.80 6.50
C ASN A 59 1.48 -3.08 7.34
N VAL A 60 1.39 -2.81 8.64
CA VAL A 60 2.50 -3.06 9.56
C VAL A 60 2.43 -4.49 10.06
N TYR A 61 3.48 -5.26 9.82
CA TYR A 61 3.63 -6.63 10.30
C TYR A 61 4.80 -6.72 11.29
N PRO A 62 4.68 -7.54 12.35
CA PRO A 62 5.83 -7.85 13.19
C PRO A 62 6.91 -8.57 12.37
N PRO A 63 8.20 -8.43 12.74
CA PRO A 63 9.26 -9.23 12.14
C PRO A 63 8.94 -10.73 12.24
N PRO A 64 9.32 -11.54 11.24
CA PRO A 64 9.09 -12.99 11.30
C PRO A 64 9.88 -13.63 12.44
N ASP A 65 9.26 -14.57 13.16
CA ASP A 65 9.86 -15.25 14.32
C ASP A 65 11.05 -16.14 13.94
N LEU A 66 11.10 -16.63 12.70
CA LEU A 66 12.15 -17.50 12.17
C LEU A 66 12.75 -16.89 10.92
N ASN A 67 14.03 -16.52 11.01
CA ASN A 67 14.82 -16.00 9.89
C ASN A 67 15.74 -17.09 9.34
N ASN A 68 15.15 -18.12 8.75
CA ASN A 68 15.93 -19.20 8.12
C ASN A 68 16.66 -18.66 6.89
N ASN A 69 17.94 -19.02 6.75
CA ASN A 69 18.72 -18.64 5.58
C ASN A 69 18.17 -19.34 4.32
N ILE A 70 17.83 -18.55 3.29
CA ILE A 70 17.40 -19.06 1.99
C ILE A 70 18.65 -19.37 1.17
N LYS A 71 18.94 -20.65 0.94
CA LYS A 71 19.94 -21.08 -0.03
C LYS A 71 19.26 -21.26 -1.39
N MET A 72 19.66 -20.47 -2.37
CA MET A 72 19.26 -20.67 -3.77
C MET A 72 20.39 -21.39 -4.48
N GLU A 73 20.12 -22.60 -4.96
CA GLU A 73 21.01 -23.24 -5.92
C GLU A 73 20.75 -22.64 -7.31
N ALA A 74 21.81 -22.16 -7.96
CA ALA A 74 21.74 -21.82 -9.37
C ALA A 74 22.02 -23.11 -10.15
N LEU A 75 21.06 -23.59 -10.93
CA LEU A 75 21.31 -24.68 -11.87
C LEU A 75 22.12 -24.12 -13.05
N GLY A 76 23.42 -24.00 -12.85
CA GLY A 76 24.41 -23.60 -13.84
C GLY A 76 25.57 -24.58 -13.80
N THR A 77 25.69 -25.38 -14.85
CA THR A 77 26.84 -26.18 -15.32
C THR A 77 28.04 -26.24 -14.36
N GLY A 78 28.32 -27.47 -13.89
CA GLY A 78 29.29 -27.79 -12.84
C GLY A 78 30.59 -26.98 -12.82
N THR A 79 30.81 -26.28 -11.71
CA THR A 79 32.13 -26.14 -11.07
C THR A 79 31.88 -26.07 -9.55
N PRO A 80 32.53 -26.88 -8.71
CA PRO A 80 32.29 -26.84 -7.28
C PRO A 80 33.26 -25.91 -6.53
N LEU A 81 32.71 -25.27 -5.50
CA LEU A 81 33.35 -24.84 -4.24
C LEU A 81 34.26 -23.60 -4.26
N GLY A 82 33.67 -22.50 -3.77
CA GLY A 82 34.40 -21.42 -3.11
C GLY A 82 33.55 -20.83 -1.99
N THR A 83 33.80 -21.24 -0.75
CA THR A 83 33.27 -20.63 0.48
C THR A 83 33.67 -19.15 0.50
N ILE A 84 32.74 -18.23 0.24
CA ILE A 84 32.98 -16.79 0.46
C ILE A 84 32.75 -16.47 1.95
N GLY A 85 33.63 -17.01 2.77
CA GLY A 85 34.01 -16.39 4.04
C GLY A 85 35.31 -15.67 3.78
N HIS A 86 35.41 -14.41 4.19
CA HIS A 86 36.61 -13.57 4.15
C HIS A 86 36.81 -12.70 2.90
N LEU A 87 35.96 -11.68 2.72
CA LEU A 87 36.45 -10.39 2.20
C LEU A 87 35.56 -9.23 2.68
N MET A 88 35.81 -8.76 3.90
CA MET A 88 35.46 -7.41 4.31
C MET A 88 36.67 -6.85 5.04
N LEU A 89 37.49 -6.08 4.32
CA LEU A 89 38.36 -4.99 4.81
C LEU A 89 39.16 -4.41 3.63
N ARG A 90 38.59 -3.40 2.98
CA ARG A 90 39.23 -2.15 2.57
C ARG A 90 38.16 -1.10 2.31
#